data_AF-A0A814ICF7-F1
#
_entry.id   AF-A0A814ICF7-F1
#
_cell.length_a   1.000
_cell.length_b   1.000
_cell.length_c   1.000
_cell.angle_alpha   90.00
_cell.angle_beta   90.00
_cell.angle_gamma   90.00
#
_symmetry.space_group_name_H-M   'P 1'
#
loop_
_entity.id
_entity.type
_entity.pdbx_description
1 polymer ?
#
loop_
_entity_poly.entity_id
_entity_poly.type
_entity_poly.pdbx_seq_one_letter_code
_entity_poly.pdbx_strand_id
1 'polypeptide(L)'
;MPTNRSTVEQPARSNTYRPHEFDPTSYDWDDWEILFDTFIDVEGITDDNKKRNILITALGVQPFKTLISVCKPKKPNECSYQEIKQKLRINYARVTFSSTERIKFFGTRQDSSQTLTDFANSLRDKTVT
;
A
#
# COMPACT_ATOMS: atom_id res chain seq x y z
N MET A 1 39.62 -40.18 2.83
CA MET A 1 39.00 -40.11 4.17
C MET A 1 38.72 -38.64 4.47
N PRO A 2 37.56 -38.30 5.04
CA PRO A 2 36.59 -37.43 4.38
C PRO A 2 36.79 -35.93 4.63
N THR A 3 36.35 -35.19 3.61
CA THR A 3 36.28 -33.74 3.44
C THR A 3 35.57 -33.07 4.61
N ASN A 4 36.26 -32.12 5.25
CA ASN A 4 35.71 -31.27 6.29
C ASN A 4 34.64 -30.36 5.66
N ARG A 5 33.37 -30.72 5.84
CA ARG A 5 32.22 -29.93 5.43
C ARG A 5 32.10 -28.79 6.43
N SER A 6 32.68 -27.64 6.08
CA SER A 6 32.45 -26.40 6.80
C SER A 6 30.94 -26.20 6.93
N THR A 7 30.43 -26.42 8.14
CA THR A 7 29.09 -26.04 8.54
C THR A 7 29.06 -24.52 8.45
N VAL A 8 28.56 -24.00 7.33
CA VAL A 8 28.17 -22.60 7.22
C VAL A 8 27.02 -22.44 8.23
N GLU A 9 27.36 -21.97 9.43
CA GLU A 9 26.37 -21.52 10.39
C GLU A 9 25.56 -20.42 9.72
N GLN A 10 24.39 -20.78 9.22
CA GLN A 10 23.37 -19.81 8.85
C GLN A 10 22.98 -19.09 10.14
N PRO A 11 23.13 -17.76 10.23
CA PRO A 11 22.78 -17.03 11.43
C PRO A 11 21.30 -17.28 11.73
N ALA A 12 21.01 -17.58 13.00
CA ALA A 12 19.67 -17.81 13.50
C ALA A 12 18.73 -16.71 12.99
N ARG A 13 17.69 -17.08 12.25
CA ARG A 13 16.66 -16.15 11.76
C ARG A 13 16.05 -15.44 12.97
N SER A 14 16.44 -14.19 13.21
CA SER A 14 15.88 -13.36 14.27
C SER A 14 14.41 -13.11 13.97
N ASN A 15 13.54 -13.68 14.79
CA ASN A 15 12.07 -13.60 14.68
C ASN A 15 11.51 -12.22 15.09
N THR A 16 12.15 -11.11 14.71
CA THR A 16 11.85 -9.80 15.33
C THR A 16 11.24 -8.75 14.43
N TYR A 17 11.21 -8.94 13.10
CA TYR A 17 10.62 -7.95 12.20
C TYR A 17 9.48 -8.58 11.40
N ARG A 18 8.25 -8.17 11.72
CA ARG A 18 7.05 -8.45 10.93
C ARG A 18 6.73 -7.20 10.11
N PRO A 19 6.29 -7.32 8.84
CA PRO A 19 5.80 -6.15 8.12
C PRO A 19 4.64 -5.50 8.87
N HIS A 20 4.55 -4.18 8.79
CA HIS A 20 3.42 -3.43 9.33
C HIS A 20 2.13 -3.90 8.66
N GLU A 21 1.08 -4.09 9.45
CA GLU A 21 -0.22 -4.44 8.89
C GLU A 21 -0.79 -3.26 8.10
N PHE A 22 -1.25 -3.51 6.88
CA PHE A 22 -1.96 -2.52 6.09
C PHE A 22 -3.40 -2.40 6.58
N ASP A 23 -3.73 -1.21 7.08
CA ASP A 23 -5.08 -0.78 7.38
C ASP A 23 -5.32 0.57 6.69
N PRO A 24 -6.30 0.67 5.77
CA PRO A 24 -6.61 1.92 5.05
C PRO A 24 -7.16 3.03 5.95
N THR A 25 -7.51 2.73 7.21
CA THR A 25 -7.88 3.76 8.20
C THR A 25 -6.67 4.38 8.89
N SER A 26 -5.53 3.69 8.86
CA SER A 26 -4.29 4.08 9.53
C SER A 26 -3.21 4.59 8.57
N TYR A 27 -3.16 4.06 7.35
CA TYR A 27 -2.16 4.42 6.34
C TYR A 27 -2.78 4.72 4.97
N ASP A 28 -2.19 5.70 4.27
CA ASP A 28 -2.30 5.81 2.81
C ASP A 28 -1.51 4.65 2.16
N TRP A 29 -2.03 4.11 1.06
CA TRP A 29 -1.39 2.97 0.38
C TRP A 29 0.05 3.27 -0.04
N ASP A 30 0.29 4.45 -0.61
CA ASP A 30 1.61 4.83 -1.13
C ASP A 30 2.66 4.90 0.00
N ASP A 31 2.29 5.44 1.16
CA ASP A 31 3.18 5.49 2.34
C ASP A 31 3.44 4.09 2.90
N TRP A 32 2.40 3.26 3.01
CA TRP A 32 2.54 1.89 3.50
C TRP A 32 3.36 1.02 2.55
N GLU A 33 3.22 1.22 1.24
CA GLU A 33 3.99 0.50 0.21
C GLU A 33 5.49 0.74 0.37
N ILE A 34 5.92 1.96 0.70
CA ILE A 34 7.32 2.28 1.00
C ILE A 34 7.82 1.50 2.22
N LEU A 35 7.03 1.44 3.30
CA LEU A 35 7.37 0.66 4.49
C LEU A 35 7.49 -0.83 4.17
N PHE A 36 6.58 -1.34 3.36
CA PHE A 36 6.56 -2.74 2.94
C PHE A 36 7.79 -3.08 2.07
N ASP A 37 8.09 -2.26 1.06
CA ASP A 37 9.24 -2.48 0.17
C ASP A 37 10.56 -2.38 0.96
N THR A 38 10.67 -1.44 1.89
CA THR A 38 11.83 -1.32 2.80
C THR A 38 12.01 -2.58 3.65
N PHE A 39 10.92 -3.16 4.17
CA PHE A 39 10.97 -4.42 4.92
C PHE A 39 11.50 -5.57 4.05
N ILE A 40 11.00 -5.69 2.82
CA ILE A 40 11.45 -6.72 1.86
C ILE A 40 12.95 -6.59 1.56
N ASP A 41 13.44 -5.36 1.41
CA ASP A 41 14.84 -5.06 1.12
C ASP A 41 15.75 -5.39 2.30
N VAL A 42 15.37 -4.99 3.52
CA VAL A 42 16.11 -5.29 4.77
C VAL A 42 16.19 -6.80 5.01
N GLU A 43 15.11 -7.53 4.77
CA GLU A 43 15.07 -8.99 4.89
C GLU A 43 15.73 -9.73 3.72
N GLY A 44 16.20 -9.02 2.70
CA GLY A 44 16.88 -9.59 1.52
C GLY A 44 15.99 -10.54 0.72
N ILE A 45 14.69 -10.28 0.68
CA ILE A 45 13.72 -11.19 0.06
C ILE A 45 13.66 -10.93 -1.44
N THR A 46 14.19 -11.87 -2.23
CA THR A 46 14.23 -11.75 -3.70
C THR A 46 13.16 -12.57 -4.42
N ASP A 47 12.69 -13.68 -3.81
CA ASP A 47 11.69 -14.56 -4.42
C ASP A 47 10.29 -13.92 -4.46
N ASP A 48 9.73 -13.79 -5.66
CA ASP A 48 8.43 -13.16 -5.90
C ASP A 48 7.26 -13.91 -5.24
N ASN A 49 7.32 -15.24 -5.15
CA ASN A 49 6.29 -16.01 -4.45
C ASN A 49 6.29 -15.70 -2.95
N LYS A 50 7.48 -15.57 -2.35
CA LYS A 50 7.66 -15.17 -0.95
C LYS A 50 7.21 -13.73 -0.73
N LYS A 51 7.58 -12.78 -1.60
CA LYS A 51 7.08 -11.40 -1.55
C LYS A 51 5.55 -11.35 -1.59
N ARG A 52 4.94 -12.09 -2.52
CA ARG A 52 3.48 -12.23 -2.62
C ARG A 52 2.86 -12.73 -1.33
N ASN A 53 3.38 -13.82 -0.79
CA ASN A 53 2.80 -14.43 0.41
C ASN A 53 2.93 -13.47 1.60
N ILE A 54 4.06 -12.77 1.73
CA ILE A 54 4.27 -11.78 2.78
C ILE A 54 3.33 -10.59 2.62
N LEU A 55 3.16 -10.08 1.40
CA LEU A 55 2.19 -9.03 1.09
C LEU A 55 0.79 -9.44 1.54
N ILE A 56 0.33 -10.65 1.18
CA ILE A 56 -0.98 -11.16 1.58
C ILE A 56 -1.10 -11.22 3.12
N THR A 57 -0.07 -11.68 3.84
CA THR A 57 -0.09 -11.76 5.31
C THR A 57 0.06 -10.42 6.03
N ALA A 58 0.49 -9.39 5.32
CA ALA A 58 0.62 -8.04 5.84
C ALA A 58 -0.68 -7.24 5.67
N LEU A 59 -1.70 -7.78 5.01
CA LEU A 59 -2.98 -7.09 4.87
C LEU A 59 -3.86 -7.28 6.11
N GLY A 60 -4.48 -6.20 6.56
CA GLY A 60 -5.57 -6.28 7.52
C GLY A 60 -6.82 -6.96 6.93
N VAL A 61 -7.81 -7.21 7.78
CA VAL A 61 -9.01 -8.01 7.44
C VAL A 61 -9.78 -7.45 6.24
N GLN A 62 -9.98 -6.12 6.18
CA GLN A 62 -10.75 -5.50 5.11
C GLN A 62 -9.98 -5.51 3.76
N PRO A 63 -8.71 -5.09 3.70
CA PRO A 63 -7.90 -5.21 2.49
C PRO A 63 -7.76 -6.62 1.94
N PHE A 64 -7.62 -7.61 2.83
CA PHE A 64 -7.58 -9.00 2.43
C PHE A 64 -8.89 -9.47 1.75
N LYS A 65 -10.05 -9.08 2.28
CA LYS A 65 -11.36 -9.38 1.67
C LYS A 65 -11.51 -8.70 0.30
N THR A 66 -11.09 -7.45 0.17
CA THR A 66 -11.08 -6.73 -1.11
C THR A 66 -10.21 -7.45 -2.13
N LEU A 67 -8.99 -7.86 -1.73
CA LEU A 67 -8.08 -8.61 -2.59
C LEU A 67 -8.74 -9.88 -3.14
N ILE A 68 -9.38 -10.69 -2.28
CA ILE A 68 -10.11 -11.89 -2.72
C ILE A 68 -11.17 -11.53 -3.75
N SER A 69 -11.92 -10.45 -3.54
CA SER A 69 -12.97 -10.00 -4.46
C SER A 69 -12.41 -9.66 -5.85
N VAL A 70 -11.33 -8.88 -5.90
CA VAL A 70 -10.70 -8.41 -7.16
C VAL A 70 -9.82 -9.47 -7.84
N CYS A 71 -9.48 -10.56 -7.15
CA CYS A 71 -8.75 -11.69 -7.73
C CYS A 71 -9.65 -12.69 -8.49
N LYS A 72 -10.97 -12.69 -8.26
CA LYS A 72 -11.90 -13.61 -8.91
C LYS A 72 -11.76 -13.58 -10.45
N PRO A 73 -11.82 -14.74 -11.13
CA PRO A 73 -12.12 -16.08 -10.60
C PRO A 73 -10.93 -16.80 -9.94
N LYS A 74 -9.72 -16.23 -9.98
CA LYS A 74 -8.49 -16.81 -9.42
C LYS A 74 -8.36 -16.55 -7.92
N LYS A 75 -7.54 -17.33 -7.23
CA LYS A 75 -7.14 -17.06 -5.85
C LYS A 75 -5.96 -16.08 -5.81
N PRO A 76 -5.80 -15.27 -4.74
CA PRO A 76 -4.66 -14.36 -4.62
C PRO A 76 -3.30 -15.06 -4.74
N ASN A 77 -3.14 -16.27 -4.20
CA ASN A 77 -1.90 -17.04 -4.29
C ASN A 77 -1.60 -17.60 -5.70
N GLU A 78 -2.56 -17.56 -6.63
CA GLU A 78 -2.40 -17.94 -8.03
C GLU A 78 -2.05 -16.75 -8.92
N CYS A 79 -2.15 -15.52 -8.40
CA CYS A 79 -1.72 -14.29 -9.08
C CYS A 79 -0.22 -14.05 -8.86
N SER A 80 0.39 -13.25 -9.74
CA SER A 80 1.76 -12.78 -9.53
C SER A 80 1.80 -11.70 -8.43
N TYR A 81 2.99 -11.48 -7.86
CA TYR A 81 3.20 -10.41 -6.88
C TYR A 81 2.81 -9.03 -7.46
N GLN A 82 3.23 -8.75 -8.70
CA GLN A 82 2.94 -7.48 -9.38
C GLN A 82 1.44 -7.30 -9.65
N GLU A 83 0.73 -8.35 -10.05
CA GLU A 83 -0.71 -8.29 -10.25
C GLU A 83 -1.46 -7.96 -8.94
N ILE A 84 -1.06 -8.57 -7.82
CA ILE A 84 -1.68 -8.29 -6.52
C ILE A 84 -1.38 -6.86 -6.07
N LYS A 85 -0.11 -6.43 -6.15
CA LYS A 85 0.31 -5.08 -5.77
C LYS A 85 -0.47 -4.04 -6.57
N GLN A 86 -0.59 -4.22 -7.88
CA GLN A 86 -1.35 -3.31 -8.74
C GLN A 86 -2.85 -3.29 -8.41
N LYS A 87 -3.47 -4.46 -8.19
CA LYS A 87 -4.89 -4.53 -7.82
C LYS A 87 -5.18 -3.81 -6.51
N LEU A 88 -4.31 -3.97 -5.51
CA LEU A 88 -4.44 -3.27 -4.23
C LEU A 88 -4.24 -1.77 -4.42
N ARG A 89 -3.21 -1.35 -5.17
CA ARG A 89 -2.97 0.05 -5.50
C ARG A 89 -4.19 0.72 -6.14
N ILE A 90 -4.82 0.09 -7.13
CA ILE A 90 -6.03 0.63 -7.78
C ILE A 90 -7.18 0.86 -6.78
N ASN A 91 -7.28 0.05 -5.73
CA ASN A 91 -8.36 0.13 -4.75
C ASN A 91 -8.05 1.06 -3.57
N TYR A 92 -6.77 1.21 -3.22
CA TYR A 92 -6.35 1.85 -1.96
C TYR A 92 -5.42 3.04 -2.13
N ALA A 93 -4.71 3.17 -3.25
CA ALA A 93 -4.02 4.41 -3.55
C ALA A 93 -5.04 5.52 -3.78
N ARG A 94 -4.67 6.74 -3.42
CA ARG A 94 -5.53 7.91 -3.65
C ARG A 94 -5.74 8.06 -5.15
N VAL A 95 -6.89 7.61 -5.64
CA VAL A 95 -7.29 7.90 -7.01
C VAL A 95 -7.87 9.31 -7.02
N THR A 96 -7.01 10.30 -7.26
CA THR A 96 -7.43 11.65 -7.62
C THR A 96 -8.01 11.63 -9.03
N PHE A 97 -9.29 11.32 -9.14
CA PHE A 97 -9.99 11.54 -10.41
C PHE A 97 -10.14 13.05 -10.60
N SER A 98 -9.56 13.61 -11.66
CA SER A 98 -9.70 15.02 -12.04
C SER A 98 -11.17 15.47 -12.13
N SER A 99 -12.10 14.56 -12.43
CA SER A 99 -13.54 14.83 -12.40
C SER A 99 -14.09 14.97 -10.98
N THR A 100 -13.63 14.17 -10.02
CA THR A 100 -14.04 14.26 -8.61
C THR A 100 -13.48 15.52 -7.96
N GLU A 101 -12.26 15.91 -8.28
CA GLU A 101 -11.66 17.18 -7.83
C GLU A 101 -12.39 18.37 -8.42
N ARG A 102 -12.72 18.34 -9.72
CA ARG A 102 -13.58 19.37 -10.33
C ARG A 102 -14.93 19.47 -9.64
N ILE A 103 -15.61 18.34 -9.36
CA ILE A 103 -16.90 18.36 -8.66
C ILE A 103 -16.76 18.94 -7.25
N LYS A 104 -15.71 18.58 -6.50
CA LYS A 104 -15.44 19.17 -5.17
C LYS A 104 -15.12 20.66 -5.24
N PHE A 105 -14.36 21.08 -6.25
CA PHE A 105 -14.02 22.48 -6.49
C PHE A 105 -15.26 23.29 -6.83
N PHE A 106 -16.03 22.89 -7.86
CA PHE A 106 -17.27 23.55 -8.27
C PHE A 106 -18.39 23.45 -7.21
N GLY A 107 -18.33 22.43 -6.34
CA GLY A 107 -19.24 22.27 -5.21
C GLY A 107 -18.86 23.06 -3.96
N THR A 108 -17.65 23.63 -3.89
CA THR A 108 -17.22 24.43 -2.74
C THR A 108 -18.01 25.74 -2.72
N ARG A 109 -18.72 26.00 -1.62
CA ARG A 109 -19.44 27.27 -1.39
C ARG A 109 -18.77 28.02 -0.25
N GLN A 110 -18.78 29.35 -0.35
CA GLN A 110 -18.36 30.22 0.73
C GLN A 110 -19.29 30.05 1.93
N ASP A 111 -18.71 29.88 3.12
CA ASP A 111 -19.48 29.86 4.35
C ASP A 111 -19.96 31.27 4.70
N SER A 112 -21.13 31.38 5.33
CA SER A 112 -21.70 32.66 5.79
C SER A 112 -20.78 33.46 6.73
N SER A 113 -19.87 32.78 7.41
CA SER A 113 -18.89 33.37 8.34
C SER A 113 -17.54 33.70 7.69
N GLN A 114 -17.31 33.28 6.44
CA GLN A 114 -16.02 33.41 5.76
C GLN A 114 -15.98 34.71 4.94
N THR A 115 -14.84 35.42 4.97
CA THR A 115 -14.65 36.58 4.10
C THR A 115 -14.39 36.15 2.66
N LEU A 116 -14.65 37.06 1.70
CA LEU A 116 -14.38 36.80 0.28
C LEU A 116 -12.91 36.49 0.01
N THR A 117 -12.00 37.13 0.73
CA THR A 117 -10.55 36.93 0.61
C THR A 117 -10.13 35.55 1.12
N ASP A 118 -10.67 35.12 2.27
CA ASP A 118 -10.40 33.79 2.83
C ASP A 118 -10.92 32.69 1.91
N PHE A 119 -12.11 32.91 1.33
CA PHE A 119 -12.67 31.98 0.35
C PHE A 119 -11.80 31.89 -0.90
N ALA A 120 -11.39 33.01 -1.49
CA ALA A 120 -10.50 33.05 -2.65
C ALA A 120 -9.15 32.36 -2.39
N ASN A 121 -8.57 32.55 -1.20
CA ASN A 121 -7.33 31.88 -0.80
C ASN A 121 -7.53 30.37 -0.67
N SER A 122 -8.64 29.92 -0.07
CA SER A 122 -8.98 28.49 0.04
C SER A 122 -9.20 27.81 -1.32
N LEU A 123 -9.75 28.54 -2.30
CA LEU A 123 -9.89 28.04 -3.67
C LEU A 123 -8.54 27.93 -4.38
N ARG A 124 -7.65 28.91 -4.19
CA ARG A 124 -6.30 28.90 -4.78
C ARG A 124 -5.48 27.72 -4.25
N ASP A 125 -5.51 27.48 -2.94
CA ASP A 125 -4.79 26.37 -2.31
C ASP A 125 -5.21 25.01 -2.88
N LYS A 126 -6.52 24.83 -3.13
CA LYS A 126 -7.09 23.62 -3.75
C LYS A 126 -6.76 23.44 -5.24
N THR A 127 -6.08 24.40 -5.89
CA THR A 127 -5.72 24.32 -7.33
C THR A 127 -4.23 24.06 -7.60
N VAL A 128 -3.38 24.00 -6.55
CA VAL A 128 -1.90 23.89 -6.69
C VAL A 128 -1.37 22.46 -6.44
N THR A 129 -2.24 21.45 -6.39
CA THR A 129 -1.85 20.04 -6.27
C THR A 129 -1.85 19.36 -7.64
#